data_AF-B0BIX7-F1
#
_entry.id   AF-B0BIX7-F1
#
_cell.length_a   1.000
_cell.length_b   1.000
_cell.length_c   1.000
_cell.angle_alpha   90.00
_cell.angle_beta   90.00
_cell.angle_gamma   90.00
#
_symmetry.space_group_name_H-M   'P 1'
#
loop_
_entity.id
_entity.type
_entity.pdbx_description
1 polymer ?
#
loop_
_entity_poly.entity_id
_entity_poly.type
_entity_poly.pdbx_seq_one_letter_code
_entity_poly.pdbx_strand_id
1 'polypeptide(L)'
;MTNRKEVSYNNFTIIAAHFRGKFQGRATYDLYWREELPRIEYRAEDVSSDAVVENLKRQVDEFNANKSEAIGKIRLANHRLFLSSAGIAYQGVRTTLRGHRVTHCYKCRKGLDNSIDTECNACGWIICNCGACGCGWSA
;
A
#
# COMPACT_ATOMS: atom_id res chain seq x y z
N MET A 1 -34.81 -4.87 12.95
CA MET A 1 -34.24 -4.47 11.65
C MET A 1 -32.74 -4.39 11.78
N THR A 2 -32.00 -5.10 10.94
CA THR A 2 -30.55 -5.18 10.97
C THR A 2 -29.97 -3.81 10.63
N ASN A 3 -29.57 -3.05 11.65
CA ASN A 3 -28.96 -1.73 11.55
C ASN A 3 -27.50 -1.80 11.03
N ARG A 4 -27.23 -2.63 10.02
CA ARG A 4 -25.91 -2.87 9.46
C ARG A 4 -26.02 -3.00 7.94
N LYS A 5 -25.21 -2.21 7.23
CA LYS A 5 -25.01 -2.28 5.78
C LYS A 5 -23.57 -2.69 5.50
N GLU A 6 -23.38 -3.64 4.60
CA GLU A 6 -22.07 -4.13 4.17
C GLU A 6 -21.98 -4.09 2.65
N VAL A 7 -20.90 -3.53 2.12
CA VAL A 7 -20.70 -3.32 0.67
C VAL A 7 -19.24 -3.57 0.33
N SER A 8 -18.99 -4.32 -0.75
CA SER A 8 -17.66 -4.43 -1.34
C SER A 8 -17.44 -3.31 -2.37
N TYR A 9 -16.31 -2.60 -2.29
CA TYR A 9 -16.01 -1.46 -3.17
C TYR A 9 -14.50 -1.30 -3.37
N ASN A 10 -14.00 -1.33 -4.62
CA ASN A 10 -12.58 -1.10 -4.96
C ASN A 10 -11.56 -1.91 -4.13
N ASN A 11 -11.86 -3.20 -3.89
CA ASN A 11 -11.12 -4.11 -3.00
C ASN A 11 -11.13 -3.69 -1.53
N PHE A 12 -12.18 -3.00 -1.08
CA PHE A 12 -12.47 -2.76 0.32
C PHE A 12 -13.80 -3.38 0.70
N THR A 13 -13.88 -3.92 1.92
CA THR A 13 -15.15 -4.19 2.61
C THR A 13 -15.53 -2.96 3.43
N ILE A 14 -16.67 -2.35 3.10
CA ILE A 14 -17.25 -1.22 3.83
C ILE A 14 -18.37 -1.73 4.70
N ILE A 15 -18.32 -1.45 6.00
CA ILE A 15 -19.36 -1.79 6.97
C ILE A 15 -19.85 -0.51 7.62
N ALA A 16 -21.14 -0.20 7.49
CA ALA A 16 -21.83 0.87 8.21
C ALA A 16 -22.83 0.26 9.20
N ALA A 17 -22.86 0.71 10.45
CA ALA A 17 -23.77 0.22 11.47
C ALA A 17 -24.25 1.34 12.39
N HIS A 18 -25.47 1.23 12.92
CA HIS A 18 -25.99 2.20 13.87
C HIS A 18 -25.43 1.97 15.28
N PHE A 19 -24.84 3.01 15.86
CA PHE A 19 -24.28 2.99 17.20
C PHE A 19 -24.50 4.35 17.89
N ARG A 20 -25.02 4.33 19.12
CA ARG A 20 -25.24 5.53 19.95
C ARG A 20 -25.99 6.69 19.25
N GLY A 21 -27.01 6.37 18.47
CA GLY A 21 -27.88 7.37 17.84
C GLY A 21 -27.36 7.95 16.52
N LYS A 22 -26.28 7.40 15.96
CA LYS A 22 -25.76 7.73 14.63
C LYS A 22 -25.37 6.47 13.88
N PHE A 23 -25.31 6.54 12.56
CA PHE A 23 -24.59 5.52 11.78
C PHE A 23 -23.09 5.82 11.84
N GLN A 24 -22.29 4.79 12.04
CA GLN A 24 -20.84 4.82 11.99
C GLN A 24 -20.37 3.75 11.03
N GLY A 25 -19.23 3.92 10.37
CA GLY A 25 -18.73 2.87 9.49
C GLY A 25 -17.23 2.82 9.37
N ARG A 26 -16.76 1.71 8.80
CA ARG A 26 -15.37 1.46 8.46
C ARG A 26 -15.21 0.88 7.07
N ALA A 27 -14.16 1.26 6.37
CA ALA A 27 -13.67 0.53 5.18
C ALA A 27 -12.44 -0.27 5.58
N THR A 28 -12.31 -1.51 5.11
CA THR A 28 -11.13 -2.37 5.33
C THR A 28 -10.66 -2.92 4.00
N TYR A 29 -9.37 -2.81 3.69
CA TYR A 29 -8.83 -3.32 2.43
C TYR A 29 -8.82 -4.85 2.41
N ASP A 30 -9.45 -5.43 1.41
CA ASP A 30 -9.58 -6.86 1.19
C ASP A 30 -8.37 -7.33 0.37
N LEU A 31 -7.29 -7.69 1.05
CA LEU A 31 -6.19 -8.44 0.46
C LEU A 31 -5.95 -9.71 1.23
N TYR A 32 -6.47 -10.79 0.69
CA TYR A 32 -6.24 -12.13 1.20
C TYR A 32 -4.78 -12.61 1.15
N TRP A 33 -3.80 -11.89 0.57
CA TRP A 33 -2.44 -12.45 0.37
C TRP A 33 -1.24 -11.48 0.43
N ARG A 34 -1.36 -10.27 1.00
CA ARG A 34 -0.18 -9.41 1.26
C ARG A 34 -0.23 -8.82 2.66
N GLU A 35 0.34 -9.54 3.61
CA GLU A 35 0.40 -9.26 5.07
C GLU A 35 1.09 -7.94 5.50
N GLU A 36 1.25 -6.95 4.63
CA GLU A 36 2.05 -5.74 4.92
C GLU A 36 1.45 -4.44 4.39
N LEU A 37 0.19 -4.42 3.95
CA LEU A 37 -0.50 -3.13 3.80
C LEU A 37 -1.09 -2.73 5.15
N PRO A 38 -0.95 -1.45 5.57
CA PRO A 38 -1.56 -0.99 6.79
C PRO A 38 -3.06 -1.33 6.77
N ARG A 39 -3.63 -1.71 7.92
CA ARG A 39 -5.07 -1.78 8.06
C ARG A 39 -5.60 -0.36 7.92
N ILE A 40 -5.96 0.01 6.70
CA ILE A 40 -6.49 1.34 6.42
C ILE A 40 -7.93 1.32 6.88
N GLU A 41 -8.15 1.90 8.06
CA GLU A 41 -9.47 2.10 8.63
C GLU A 41 -9.90 3.54 8.38
N TYR A 42 -10.82 3.72 7.45
CA TYR A 42 -11.56 4.98 7.34
C TYR A 42 -12.73 4.96 8.32
N ARG A 43 -13.10 6.12 8.87
CA ARG A 43 -14.26 6.26 9.75
C ARG A 43 -15.13 7.41 9.29
N ALA A 44 -16.44 7.21 9.33
CA ALA A 44 -17.42 8.25 9.06
C ALA A 44 -18.62 8.08 10.02
N GLU A 45 -19.24 9.19 10.39
CA GLU A 45 -20.51 9.20 11.12
C GLU A 45 -21.55 10.00 10.34
N ASP A 46 -22.79 9.53 10.29
CA ASP A 46 -23.88 10.25 9.63
C ASP A 46 -25.27 9.81 10.15
N VAL A 47 -26.32 10.47 9.67
CA VAL A 47 -27.73 10.16 10.01
C VAL A 47 -28.27 8.92 9.29
N SER A 48 -27.60 8.46 8.23
CA SER A 48 -27.98 7.25 7.49
C SER A 48 -26.79 6.36 7.16
N SER A 49 -27.04 5.05 7.05
CA SER A 49 -26.02 4.10 6.60
C SER A 49 -25.49 4.40 5.20
N ASP A 50 -26.34 4.97 4.35
CA ASP A 50 -26.00 5.26 2.95
C ASP A 50 -25.01 6.42 2.86
N ALA A 51 -25.23 7.47 3.65
CA ALA A 51 -24.30 8.60 3.72
C ALA A 51 -22.93 8.17 4.28
N VAL A 52 -22.90 7.27 5.28
CA VAL A 52 -21.66 6.66 5.78
C VAL A 52 -20.94 5.89 4.67
N VAL A 53 -21.67 5.05 3.90
CA VAL A 53 -21.06 4.29 2.80
C VAL A 53 -20.50 5.22 1.72
N GLU A 54 -21.25 6.23 1.28
CA GLU A 54 -20.79 7.15 0.22
C GLU A 54 -19.58 7.98 0.67
N ASN A 55 -19.52 8.39 1.94
CA ASN A 55 -18.33 9.06 2.49
C ASN A 55 -17.10 8.13 2.48
N LEU A 56 -17.28 6.87 2.89
CA LEU A 56 -16.21 5.87 2.89
C LEU A 56 -15.73 5.53 1.47
N LYS A 57 -16.62 5.50 0.47
CA LYS A 57 -16.24 5.34 -0.94
C LYS A 57 -15.35 6.47 -1.43
N ARG A 58 -15.70 7.74 -1.13
CA ARG A 58 -14.88 8.90 -1.50
C ARG A 58 -13.47 8.81 -0.90
N GLN A 59 -13.35 8.42 0.38
CA GLN A 59 -12.04 8.23 1.02
C GLN A 59 -11.24 7.07 0.38
N VAL A 60 -11.92 6.00 -0.04
CA VAL A 60 -11.30 4.90 -0.80
C VAL A 60 -10.82 5.36 -2.18
N ASP A 61 -11.56 6.22 -2.87
CA ASP A 61 -11.16 6.77 -4.17
C ASP A 61 -9.97 7.71 -4.04
N GLU A 62 -9.98 8.60 -3.05
CA GLU A 62 -8.84 9.45 -2.71
C GLU A 62 -7.60 8.62 -2.37
N PHE A 63 -7.77 7.51 -1.62
CA PHE A 63 -6.69 6.60 -1.35
C PHE A 63 -6.15 5.95 -2.62
N ASN A 64 -7.02 5.40 -3.46
CA ASN A 64 -6.59 4.73 -4.69
C ASN A 64 -5.90 5.69 -5.65
N ALA A 65 -6.36 6.95 -5.73
CA ALA A 65 -5.71 8.00 -6.51
C ALA A 65 -4.27 8.27 -6.04
N ASN A 66 -4.00 8.17 -4.74
CA ASN A 66 -2.71 8.49 -4.13
C ASN A 66 -1.88 7.25 -3.73
N LYS A 67 -2.41 6.04 -3.95
CA LYS A 67 -1.86 4.78 -3.45
C LYS A 67 -0.46 4.50 -3.98
N SER A 68 -0.21 4.78 -5.26
CA SER A 68 1.09 4.57 -5.89
C SER A 68 2.19 5.41 -5.23
N GLU A 69 1.89 6.69 -4.95
CA GLU A 69 2.82 7.59 -4.26
C GLU A 69 3.06 7.15 -2.81
N ALA A 70 2.00 6.79 -2.08
CA ALA A 70 2.11 6.32 -0.70
C ALA A 70 2.95 5.03 -0.60
N ILE A 71 2.71 4.06 -1.48
CA ILE A 71 3.50 2.83 -1.56
C ILE A 71 4.96 3.15 -1.92
N GLY A 72 5.19 4.07 -2.86
CA GLY A 72 6.52 4.54 -3.23
C GLY A 72 7.30 5.12 -2.05
N LYS A 73 6.66 5.98 -1.24
CA LYS A 73 7.26 6.57 -0.03
C LYS A 73 7.63 5.50 1.00
N ILE A 74 6.73 4.55 1.28
CA ILE A 74 6.99 3.45 2.24
C ILE A 74 8.17 2.60 1.77
N ARG A 75 8.17 2.23 0.48
CA ARG A 75 9.24 1.45 -0.13
C ARG A 75 10.59 2.17 -0.04
N LEU A 76 10.60 3.47 -0.28
CA LEU A 76 11.80 4.30 -0.17
C LEU A 76 12.32 4.38 1.27
N ALA A 77 11.43 4.54 2.24
CA ALA A 77 11.78 4.52 3.66
C ALA A 77 12.39 3.17 4.06
N ASN A 78 11.74 2.05 3.70
CA ASN A 78 12.25 0.71 3.95
C ASN A 78 13.60 0.48 3.28
N HIS A 79 13.81 1.01 2.08
CA HIS A 79 15.08 0.92 1.38
C HIS A 79 16.23 1.62 2.11
N ARG A 80 15.98 2.83 2.64
CA ARG A 80 16.97 3.55 3.45
C ARG A 80 17.33 2.78 4.72
N LEU A 81 16.33 2.22 5.41
CA LEU A 81 16.55 1.38 6.59
C LEU A 81 17.37 0.13 6.26
N PHE A 82 17.02 -0.56 5.17
CA PHE A 82 17.76 -1.72 4.69
C PHE A 82 19.24 -1.40 4.45
N LEU A 83 19.52 -0.34 3.67
CA LEU A 83 20.90 0.06 3.39
C LEU A 83 21.66 0.47 4.65
N SER A 84 21.03 1.25 5.53
CA SER A 84 21.62 1.65 6.80
C SER A 84 21.98 0.45 7.67
N SER A 85 21.09 -0.56 7.77
CA SER A 85 21.37 -1.79 8.53
C SER A 85 22.50 -2.64 7.92
N ALA A 86 22.75 -2.50 6.62
CA ALA A 86 23.83 -3.18 5.91
C ALA A 86 25.13 -2.35 5.86
N GLY A 87 25.17 -1.15 6.45
CA GLY A 87 26.32 -0.25 6.39
C GLY A 87 26.59 0.34 4.99
N ILE A 88 25.57 0.38 4.13
CA ILE A 88 25.69 0.85 2.74
C ILE A 88 25.15 2.28 2.63
N ALA A 89 25.90 3.16 1.98
CA ALA A 89 25.47 4.54 1.75
C ALA A 89 24.30 4.61 0.75
N TYR A 90 23.28 5.41 1.07
CA TYR A 90 22.16 5.68 0.17
C TYR A 90 22.57 6.63 -0.97
N GLN A 91 22.42 6.19 -2.22
CA GLN A 91 22.80 6.96 -3.42
C GLN A 91 21.61 7.46 -4.25
N GLY A 92 20.42 7.49 -3.66
CA GLY A 92 19.20 7.89 -4.36
C GLY A 92 18.47 6.73 -5.04
N VAL A 93 17.39 7.10 -5.73
CA VAL A 93 16.56 6.18 -6.54
C VAL A 93 16.29 6.82 -7.89
N ARG A 94 15.87 6.02 -8.86
CA ARG A 94 15.50 6.50 -10.19
C ARG A 94 14.24 5.82 -10.69
N THR A 95 13.44 6.59 -11.42
CA THR A 95 12.46 6.05 -12.37
C THR A 95 13.23 5.50 -13.57
N THR A 96 12.80 4.34 -14.05
CA THR A 96 13.44 3.46 -15.03
C THR A 96 14.30 4.12 -16.11
N LEU A 97 15.52 3.57 -16.34
CA LEU A 97 16.44 3.96 -17.43
C LEU A 97 16.63 2.86 -18.49
N ARG A 98 16.13 1.64 -18.24
CA ARG A 98 16.32 0.45 -19.08
C ARG A 98 14.98 -0.21 -19.32
N GLY A 99 14.89 -1.05 -20.36
CA GLY A 99 13.66 -1.73 -20.77
C GLY A 99 12.88 -2.40 -19.62
N HIS A 100 11.63 -2.74 -19.89
CA HIS A 100 10.72 -3.34 -18.91
C HIS A 100 11.32 -4.63 -18.31
N ARG A 101 11.29 -4.74 -16.97
CA ARG A 101 11.80 -5.86 -16.19
C ARG A 101 10.79 -6.27 -15.14
N VAL A 102 10.46 -7.56 -15.17
CA VAL A 102 9.68 -8.25 -14.13
C VAL A 102 10.56 -9.31 -13.48
N THR A 103 10.61 -9.33 -12.16
CA THR A 103 11.45 -10.28 -11.39
C THR A 103 10.88 -10.53 -10.00
N HIS A 104 11.63 -11.19 -9.12
CA HIS A 104 11.27 -11.43 -7.73
C HIS A 104 12.38 -10.94 -6.80
N CYS A 105 12.00 -10.43 -5.62
CA CYS A 105 12.96 -10.04 -4.60
C CYS A 105 13.74 -11.26 -4.10
N TYR A 106 15.07 -11.22 -4.08
CA TYR A 106 15.87 -12.33 -3.54
C TYR A 106 15.61 -12.59 -2.05
N LYS A 107 15.25 -11.55 -1.28
CA LYS A 107 15.05 -11.62 0.18
C LYS A 107 13.68 -12.19 0.56
N CYS A 108 12.60 -11.62 0.03
CA CYS A 108 11.23 -12.00 0.43
C CYS A 108 10.42 -12.70 -0.68
N ARG A 109 11.02 -12.91 -1.87
CA ARG A 109 10.42 -13.61 -3.02
C ARG A 109 9.16 -12.96 -3.63
N LYS A 110 8.73 -11.80 -3.13
CA LYS A 110 7.63 -11.02 -3.72
C LYS A 110 8.00 -10.51 -5.12
N GLY A 111 7.03 -10.51 -6.04
CA GLY A 111 7.19 -10.01 -7.40
C GLY A 111 7.51 -8.51 -7.44
N LEU A 112 8.29 -8.12 -8.44
CA LEU A 112 8.79 -6.77 -8.70
C LEU A 112 8.63 -6.45 -10.19
N ASP A 113 8.22 -5.24 -10.51
CA ASP A 113 8.03 -4.78 -11.88
C ASP A 113 8.46 -3.33 -12.02
N ASN A 114 9.48 -3.05 -12.84
CA ASN A 114 10.01 -1.69 -12.95
C ASN A 114 9.10 -0.71 -13.71
N SER A 115 7.99 -1.16 -14.31
CA SER A 115 6.96 -0.26 -14.84
C SER A 115 6.20 0.48 -13.72
N ILE A 116 6.19 -0.08 -12.52
CA ILE A 116 5.48 0.47 -11.34
C ILE A 116 6.42 0.69 -10.14
N ASP A 117 7.56 0.00 -10.11
CA ASP A 117 8.51 0.01 -9.01
C ASP A 117 9.78 0.78 -9.34
N THR A 118 10.36 1.39 -8.32
CA THR A 118 11.54 2.26 -8.44
C THR A 118 12.83 1.46 -8.38
N GLU A 119 13.89 1.93 -9.04
CA GLU A 119 15.19 1.27 -9.04
C GLU A 119 16.18 1.97 -8.10
N CYS A 120 17.04 1.17 -7.47
CA CYS A 120 18.14 1.66 -6.67
C CYS A 120 19.19 2.30 -7.59
N ASN A 121 19.64 3.52 -7.29
CA ASN A 121 20.60 4.21 -8.15
C ASN A 121 21.99 3.56 -8.12
N ALA A 122 22.37 2.95 -7.00
CA ALA A 122 23.68 2.31 -6.81
C ALA A 122 23.83 0.99 -7.59
N CYS A 123 22.88 0.06 -7.48
CA CYS A 123 22.98 -1.27 -8.12
C CYS A 123 22.06 -1.46 -9.34
N GLY A 124 21.09 -0.58 -9.57
CA GLY A 124 20.15 -0.69 -10.68
C GLY A 124 19.12 -1.82 -10.56
N TRP A 125 18.98 -2.46 -9.39
CA TRP A 125 17.92 -3.43 -9.13
C TRP A 125 16.63 -2.72 -8.69
N ILE A 126 15.50 -3.37 -8.97
CA ILE A 126 14.19 -2.92 -8.51
C ILE A 126 14.13 -3.02 -6.98
N ILE A 127 13.66 -1.96 -6.33
CA ILE A 127 13.53 -1.90 -4.87
C ILE A 127 12.26 -2.65 -4.47
N CYS A 128 12.38 -3.61 -3.56
CA CYS A 128 11.22 -4.32 -3.03
C CYS A 128 10.52 -3.53 -1.92
N ASN A 129 9.24 -3.84 -1.68
CA ASN A 129 8.51 -3.34 -0.50
C ASN A 129 9.22 -3.64 0.83
N CYS A 130 9.97 -4.75 0.93
CA CYS A 130 10.80 -5.04 2.10
C CYS A 130 12.08 -4.19 2.21
N GLY A 131 12.28 -3.24 1.29
CA GLY A 131 13.45 -2.35 1.22
C GLY A 131 14.67 -2.94 0.51
N ALA A 132 14.71 -4.27 0.33
CA ALA A 132 15.87 -4.94 -0.26
C ALA A 132 16.06 -4.61 -1.75
N CYS A 133 17.32 -4.48 -2.14
CA CYS A 133 17.80 -4.41 -3.52
C CYS A 133 19.13 -5.19 -3.65
N GLY A 134 19.74 -5.19 -4.83
CA GLY A 134 21.00 -5.89 -5.11
C GLY A 134 22.20 -5.45 -4.29
N CYS A 135 22.18 -4.28 -3.63
CA CYS A 135 23.32 -3.80 -2.82
C CYS A 135 23.66 -4.74 -1.65
N GLY A 136 22.68 -5.46 -1.09
CA GLY A 136 22.92 -6.43 -0.02
C GLY A 136 22.97 -7.87 -0.49
N TRP A 137 23.06 -8.11 -1.80
CA TRP A 137 23.19 -9.44 -2.37
C TRP A 137 24.67 -9.74 -2.65
N SER A 138 25.24 -10.65 -1.87
CA SER A 138 26.53 -11.27 -2.15
C SER A 138 26.27 -12.57 -2.93
N ALA A 139 26.85 -12.67 -4.13
CA ALA A 139 26.90 -13.89 -4.93
C ALA A 139 27.87 -14.90 -4.30
#